data_AF-A0A920BTV4-F1
#
_entry.id   AF-A0A920BTV4-F1
#
_cell.length_a   1.000
_cell.length_b   1.000
_cell.length_c   1.000
_cell.angle_alpha   90.00
_cell.angle_beta   90.00
_cell.angle_gamma   90.00
#
_symmetry.space_group_name_H-M   'P 1'
#
loop_
_entity.id
_entity.type
_entity.pdbx_description
1 polymer ?
#
loop_
_entity_poly.entity_id
_entity_poly.type
_entity_poly.pdbx_seq_one_letter_code
_entity_poly.pdbx_strand_id
1 'polypeptide(L)'
;MKIDLCTIGFSQKNLRTFVELLERNHVTKLVDIRLNNTSQLSGYSKKDDLEYIMELRNIEYVHELLLAPTDDLVKAYRKKEISSDTFEKRYLELLIERDIKEKIDEIIDNKTVCLLCSEHKPHHCHRRVLAEYIRKYREDVYIIHLM
;
A
#
# COMPACT_ATOMS: atom_id res chain seq x y z
N MET A 1 -15.67 -15.40 7.00
CA MET A 1 -15.01 -14.58 8.04
C MET A 1 -14.59 -13.29 7.35
N LYS A 2 -14.79 -12.10 7.94
CA LYS A 2 -14.36 -10.86 7.29
C LYS A 2 -12.86 -10.66 7.48
N ILE A 3 -12.17 -10.21 6.43
CA ILE A 3 -10.74 -9.92 6.46
C ILE A 3 -10.56 -8.41 6.33
N ASP A 4 -9.89 -7.81 7.31
CA ASP A 4 -9.59 -6.38 7.27
C ASP A 4 -8.33 -6.13 6.44
N LEU A 5 -8.50 -5.36 5.35
CA LEU A 5 -7.42 -4.81 4.53
C LEU A 5 -7.25 -3.33 4.86
N CYS A 6 -6.25 -3.02 5.66
CA CYS A 6 -5.90 -1.65 5.98
C CYS A 6 -5.12 -1.01 4.84
N THR A 7 -5.16 0.33 4.76
CA THR A 7 -4.26 1.09 3.90
C THR A 7 -3.74 2.30 4.64
N ILE A 8 -2.48 2.66 4.46
CA ILE A 8 -1.87 3.81 5.12
C ILE A 8 -0.95 4.58 4.16
N GLY A 9 -0.76 5.87 4.45
CA GLY A 9 0.27 6.69 3.84
C GLY A 9 1.10 7.38 4.89
N PHE A 10 2.43 7.38 4.71
CA PHE A 10 3.36 7.93 5.70
C PHE A 10 3.39 9.45 5.73
N SER A 11 3.03 10.14 4.63
CA SER A 11 3.07 11.61 4.59
C SER A 11 2.15 12.26 5.62
N GLN A 12 2.64 13.32 6.26
CA GLN A 12 1.98 14.06 7.36
C GLN A 12 1.68 13.20 8.61
N LYS A 13 2.35 12.05 8.76
CA LYS A 13 2.32 11.24 9.98
C LYS A 13 3.73 11.13 10.52
N ASN A 14 3.91 11.46 11.80
CA ASN A 14 5.16 11.11 12.49
C ASN A 14 5.17 9.60 12.80
N LEU A 15 6.33 9.09 13.20
CA LEU A 15 6.51 7.67 13.49
C LEU A 15 5.53 7.15 14.56
N ARG A 16 5.32 7.90 15.64
CA ARG A 16 4.41 7.51 16.73
C ARG A 16 3.00 7.30 16.20
N THR A 17 2.46 8.30 15.51
CA THR A 17 1.12 8.21 14.92
C THR A 17 1.01 7.07 13.91
N PHE A 18 2.04 6.87 13.09
CA PHE A 18 2.09 5.77 12.13
C PHE A 18 1.97 4.40 12.82
N VAL A 19 2.81 4.14 13.82
CA VAL A 19 2.83 2.88 14.57
C VAL A 19 1.55 2.67 15.37
N GLU A 20 1.05 3.71 16.05
CA GLU A 20 -0.21 3.63 16.82
C GLU A 20 -1.41 3.28 15.93
N LEU A 21 -1.46 3.79 14.69
CA LEU A 21 -2.52 3.45 13.74
C LEU A 21 -2.47 1.98 13.31
N LEU A 22 -1.28 1.43 13.06
CA LEU A 22 -1.13 0.02 12.72
C LEU A 22 -1.58 -0.88 13.88
N GLU A 23 -1.18 -0.55 15.11
CA GLU A 23 -1.47 -1.36 16.30
C GLU A 23 -2.94 -1.35 16.69
N ARG A 24 -3.57 -0.18 16.67
CA ARG A 24 -5.01 -0.05 16.97
C ARG A 24 -5.89 -0.83 16.00
N ASN A 25 -5.39 -1.11 14.80
CA ASN A 25 -6.08 -1.89 13.78
C ASN A 25 -5.54 -3.32 13.68
N HIS A 26 -4.75 -3.76 14.67
CA HIS A 26 -4.22 -5.13 14.75
C HIS A 26 -3.48 -5.58 13.48
N VAL A 27 -2.81 -4.66 12.79
CA VAL A 27 -2.02 -4.97 11.60
C VAL A 27 -0.88 -5.93 11.99
N THR A 28 -0.77 -7.02 11.25
CA THR A 28 0.27 -8.05 11.45
C THR A 28 1.23 -8.14 10.26
N LYS A 29 0.88 -7.54 9.11
CA LYS A 29 1.73 -7.45 7.93
C LYS A 29 1.59 -6.08 7.26
N LEU A 30 2.71 -5.38 7.05
CA LEU A 30 2.81 -4.15 6.30
C LEU A 30 3.41 -4.44 4.92
N VAL A 31 2.62 -4.20 3.86
CA VAL A 31 3.05 -4.39 2.48
C VAL A 31 3.37 -3.03 1.88
N ASP A 32 4.65 -2.80 1.66
CA ASP A 32 5.16 -1.63 0.96
C ASP A 32 4.94 -1.79 -0.54
N ILE A 33 4.05 -0.97 -1.10
CA ILE A 33 3.73 -0.95 -2.53
C ILE A 33 4.34 0.29 -3.23
N ARG A 34 5.30 0.96 -2.56
CA ARG A 34 6.02 2.09 -3.14
C ARG A 34 7.02 1.58 -4.17
N LEU A 35 6.99 2.18 -5.35
CA LEU A 35 8.02 1.95 -6.37
C LEU A 35 9.41 2.39 -5.87
N ASN A 36 9.48 3.49 -5.11
CA ASN A 36 10.71 4.03 -4.54
C ASN A 36 10.54 4.25 -3.03
N ASN A 37 11.35 3.60 -2.21
CA ASN A 37 11.24 3.60 -0.74
C ASN A 37 12.54 3.96 0.00
N THR A 38 13.57 4.45 -0.70
CA THR A 38 14.87 4.86 -0.12
C THR A 38 15.02 6.38 0.05
N SER A 39 14.00 7.16 -0.36
CA SER A 39 14.05 8.62 -0.35
C SER A 39 14.11 9.22 1.07
N GLN A 40 14.93 10.26 1.23
CA GLN A 40 15.15 10.99 2.50
C GLN A 40 13.96 11.88 2.91
N LEU A 41 12.89 11.94 2.11
CA LEU A 41 11.78 12.90 2.30
C LEU A 41 10.94 12.64 3.56
N SER A 42 11.03 11.46 4.19
CA SER A 42 10.53 11.29 5.56
C SER A 42 11.36 10.26 6.33
N GLY A 43 12.02 10.71 7.40
CA GLY A 43 13.14 10.01 8.05
C GLY A 43 12.88 8.52 8.33
N TYR A 44 11.79 8.18 9.03
CA TYR A 44 11.46 6.81 9.41
C TYR A 44 10.93 5.94 8.27
N SER A 45 10.55 6.54 7.13
CA SER A 45 9.88 5.83 6.05
C SER A 45 10.83 5.12 5.09
N LYS A 46 12.15 5.23 5.31
CA LYS A 46 13.12 4.46 4.52
C LYS A 46 12.89 2.99 4.73
N LYS A 47 13.12 2.20 3.68
CA LYS A 47 12.97 0.74 3.72
C LYS A 47 13.61 0.13 4.98
N ASP A 48 14.90 0.35 5.18
CA ASP A 48 15.67 -0.30 6.27
C ASP A 48 15.18 0.13 7.66
N ASP A 49 14.89 1.44 7.85
CA ASP A 49 14.36 1.96 9.11
C ASP A 49 12.96 1.39 9.38
N LEU A 50 12.10 1.34 8.35
CA LEU A 50 10.73 0.87 8.46
C LEU A 50 10.67 -0.62 8.73
N GLU A 51 11.49 -1.42 8.03
CA GLU A 51 11.65 -2.86 8.25
C GLU A 51 12.04 -3.14 9.72
N TYR A 52 13.06 -2.44 10.22
CA TYR A 52 13.50 -2.59 11.62
C TYR A 52 12.41 -2.16 12.62
N ILE A 53 11.70 -1.05 12.38
CA ILE A 53 10.60 -0.62 13.25
C ILE A 53 9.47 -1.64 13.25
N MET A 54 9.10 -2.21 12.10
CA MET A 54 8.06 -3.24 12.01
C MET A 54 8.47 -4.52 12.75
N GLU A 55 9.73 -4.94 12.64
CA GLU A 55 10.29 -6.06 13.39
C GLU A 55 10.14 -5.83 14.91
N LEU A 56 10.51 -4.66 15.42
CA LEU A 56 10.34 -4.30 16.84
C LEU A 56 8.89 -4.34 17.33
N ARG A 57 7.92 -4.25 16.42
CA ARG A 57 6.48 -4.30 16.72
C ARG A 57 5.86 -5.66 16.38
N ASN A 58 6.64 -6.66 15.99
CA ASN A 58 6.19 -7.96 15.50
C ASN A 58 5.21 -7.85 14.31
N ILE A 59 5.45 -6.86 13.43
CA ILE A 59 4.73 -6.69 12.18
C ILE A 59 5.63 -7.18 11.05
N GLU A 60 5.15 -8.08 10.23
CA GLU A 60 5.90 -8.55 9.05
C GLU A 60 5.99 -7.41 8.03
N TYR A 61 7.18 -7.16 7.47
CA TYR A 61 7.38 -6.15 6.43
C TYR A 61 7.72 -6.82 5.11
N VAL A 62 7.00 -6.46 4.04
CA VAL A 62 7.27 -6.96 2.68
C VAL A 62 7.25 -5.80 1.71
N HIS A 63 8.28 -5.69 0.86
CA HIS A 63 8.29 -4.77 -0.27
C HIS A 63 7.87 -5.52 -1.53
N GLU A 64 6.67 -5.22 -2.05
CA GLU A 64 6.08 -5.95 -3.18
C GLU A 64 5.91 -5.04 -4.40
N LEU A 65 6.88 -5.10 -5.32
CA LEU A 65 6.90 -4.31 -6.54
C LEU A 65 5.89 -4.78 -7.60
N LEU A 66 5.43 -6.04 -7.53
CA LEU A 66 4.36 -6.53 -8.40
C LEU A 66 3.06 -5.74 -8.17
N LEU A 67 2.88 -5.20 -6.97
CA LEU A 67 1.76 -4.36 -6.56
C LEU A 67 2.05 -2.86 -6.67
N ALA A 68 3.19 -2.45 -7.24
CA ALA A 68 3.52 -1.05 -7.48
C ALA A 68 3.17 -0.63 -8.92
N PRO A 69 2.74 0.62 -9.15
CA PRO A 69 2.67 1.19 -10.49
C PRO A 69 4.05 1.21 -11.16
N THR A 70 4.11 1.14 -12.50
CA THR A 70 5.38 1.25 -13.23
C THR A 70 5.97 2.65 -13.16
N ASP A 71 7.29 2.75 -13.32
CA ASP A 71 8.01 4.03 -13.28
C ASP A 71 7.51 5.00 -14.36
N ASP A 72 7.27 4.53 -15.58
CA ASP A 72 6.74 5.36 -16.67
C ASP A 72 5.36 5.91 -16.34
N LEU A 73 4.48 5.10 -15.75
CA LEU A 73 3.14 5.52 -15.36
C LEU A 73 3.19 6.58 -14.24
N VAL A 74 4.05 6.37 -13.25
CA VAL A 74 4.29 7.34 -12.15
C VAL A 74 4.87 8.65 -12.70
N LYS A 75 5.84 8.58 -13.61
CA LYS A 75 6.48 9.75 -14.24
C LYS A 75 5.49 10.55 -15.06
N ALA A 76 4.71 9.90 -15.93
CA ALA A 76 3.70 10.56 -16.76
C ALA A 76 2.67 11.30 -15.88
N TYR A 77 2.21 10.66 -14.80
CA TYR A 77 1.28 11.31 -13.86
C TYR A 77 1.91 12.49 -13.13
N ARG A 78 3.13 12.35 -12.60
CA ARG A 78 3.85 13.43 -11.91
C ARG A 78 4.14 14.62 -12.83
N LYS A 79 4.44 14.37 -14.10
CA LYS A 79 4.63 15.41 -15.12
C LYS A 79 3.32 16.02 -15.63
N LYS A 80 2.16 15.55 -15.14
CA LYS A 80 0.81 15.96 -15.58
C LYS A 80 0.54 15.70 -17.06
N GLU A 81 1.24 14.72 -17.64
CA GLU A 81 1.00 14.27 -19.02
C GLU A 81 -0.28 13.44 -19.12
N ILE A 82 -0.71 12.82 -18.01
CA ILE A 82 -1.96 12.07 -17.89
C ILE A 82 -2.78 12.54 -16.68
N SER A 83 -4.10 12.42 -16.78
CA SER A 83 -5.03 12.71 -15.67
C SER A 83 -5.01 11.62 -14.59
N SER A 84 -5.57 11.92 -13.41
CA SER A 84 -5.75 10.91 -12.35
C SER A 84 -6.57 9.73 -12.84
N ASP A 85 -7.68 9.99 -13.55
CA ASP A 85 -8.54 8.92 -14.09
C ASP A 85 -7.78 8.02 -15.08
N THR A 86 -6.90 8.62 -15.89
CA THR A 86 -6.06 7.86 -16.82
C THR A 86 -5.03 7.03 -16.08
N PHE A 87 -4.42 7.58 -15.03
CA PHE A 87 -3.50 6.85 -14.16
C PHE A 87 -4.19 5.66 -13.49
N GLU A 88 -5.37 5.86 -12.91
CA GLU A 88 -6.13 4.80 -12.23
C GLU A 88 -6.52 3.67 -13.17
N LYS A 89 -7.00 4.00 -14.38
CA LYS A 89 -7.34 3.00 -15.41
C LYS A 89 -6.13 2.18 -15.84
N ARG A 90 -5.02 2.84 -16.19
CA ARG A 90 -3.80 2.14 -16.63
C ARG A 90 -3.18 1.30 -15.52
N TYR A 91 -3.25 1.78 -14.28
CA TYR A 91 -2.78 1.00 -13.15
C TYR A 91 -3.66 -0.23 -12.91
N LEU A 92 -4.98 -0.11 -13.03
CA LEU A 92 -5.89 -1.25 -12.95
C LEU A 92 -5.62 -2.27 -14.06
N GLU A 93 -5.43 -1.83 -15.31
CA GLU A 93 -5.05 -2.68 -16.45
C GLU A 93 -3.75 -3.44 -16.16
N LEU A 94 -2.74 -2.75 -15.62
CA LEU A 94 -1.47 -3.37 -15.21
C LEU A 94 -1.66 -4.46 -14.14
N LEU A 95 -2.52 -4.24 -13.14
CA LEU A 95 -2.80 -5.24 -12.10
C LEU A 95 -3.49 -6.49 -12.68
N ILE A 96 -4.38 -6.29 -13.66
CA ILE A 96 -5.07 -7.39 -14.36
C ILE A 96 -4.07 -8.17 -15.22
N GLU A 97 -3.23 -7.48 -15.99
CA GLU A 97 -2.22 -8.10 -16.85
C GLU A 97 -1.21 -8.94 -16.06
N ARG A 98 -0.82 -8.47 -14.87
CA ARG A 98 0.11 -9.17 -13.97
C ARG A 98 -0.49 -10.40 -13.27
N ASP A 99 -1.79 -10.62 -13.40
CA ASP A 99 -2.56 -11.69 -12.73
C ASP A 99 -2.19 -11.87 -11.24
N ILE A 100 -2.27 -10.77 -10.48
CA ILE A 100 -1.77 -10.72 -9.09
C ILE A 100 -2.61 -11.51 -8.07
N LYS A 101 -3.59 -12.31 -8.51
CA LYS A 101 -4.56 -12.98 -7.63
C LYS A 101 -3.90 -13.93 -6.65
N GLU A 102 -3.02 -14.81 -7.14
CA GLU A 102 -2.28 -15.75 -6.29
C GLU A 102 -1.41 -15.00 -5.27
N LYS A 103 -0.77 -13.90 -5.68
CA LYS A 103 0.03 -13.06 -4.79
C LYS A 103 -0.83 -12.39 -3.71
N ILE A 104 -2.04 -11.94 -4.05
CA ILE A 104 -2.99 -11.38 -3.07
C ILE A 104 -3.35 -12.43 -2.02
N ASP A 105 -3.65 -13.66 -2.45
CA ASP A 105 -4.03 -14.75 -1.54
C ASP A 105 -2.87 -15.13 -0.60
N GLU A 106 -1.62 -15.18 -1.11
CA GLU A 106 -0.40 -15.36 -0.30
C GLU A 106 -0.21 -14.24 0.73
N ILE A 107 -0.42 -12.98 0.33
CA ILE A 107 -0.22 -11.83 1.21
C ILE A 107 -1.26 -11.80 2.34
N ILE A 108 -2.51 -12.12 2.03
CA ILE A 108 -3.64 -12.03 2.95
C ILE A 108 -3.67 -13.19 3.96
N ASP A 109 -3.08 -14.35 3.64
CA ASP A 109 -3.18 -15.61 4.40
C ASP A 109 -3.26 -15.46 5.94
N ASN A 110 -4.49 -15.40 6.47
CA ASN A 110 -4.80 -15.24 7.89
C ASN A 110 -4.07 -14.05 8.58
N LYS A 111 -3.73 -13.01 7.83
CA LYS A 111 -3.11 -11.77 8.32
C LYS A 111 -4.07 -10.59 8.22
N THR A 112 -3.87 -9.63 9.12
CA THR A 112 -4.40 -8.27 8.97
C THR A 112 -3.35 -7.46 8.21
N VAL A 113 -3.61 -7.22 6.93
CA VAL A 113 -2.65 -6.61 6.00
C VAL A 113 -2.86 -5.10 5.94
N CYS A 114 -1.78 -4.33 5.91
CA CYS A 114 -1.81 -2.90 5.61
C CYS A 114 -1.01 -2.57 4.35
N LEU A 115 -1.64 -1.95 3.35
CA LEU A 115 -0.98 -1.44 2.15
C LEU A 115 -0.39 -0.06 2.40
N LEU A 116 0.92 0.10 2.22
CA LEU A 116 1.64 1.35 2.43
C LEU A 116 1.91 2.11 1.11
N CYS A 117 1.43 3.36 1.00
CA CYS A 117 1.86 4.32 -0.02
C CYS A 117 2.52 5.58 0.57
N SER A 118 2.89 6.54 -0.29
CA SER A 118 3.55 7.77 0.16
C SER A 118 2.56 8.86 0.53
N GLU A 119 1.46 8.96 -0.21
CA GLU A 119 0.50 10.05 -0.21
C GLU A 119 -0.30 10.09 1.10
N HIS A 120 -0.57 11.29 1.62
CA HIS A 120 -1.35 11.43 2.86
C HIS A 120 -2.79 10.90 2.69
N LYS A 121 -3.52 11.38 1.67
CA LYS A 121 -4.94 11.03 1.40
C LYS A 121 -5.08 9.93 0.34
N PRO A 122 -6.11 9.07 0.41
CA PRO A 122 -6.30 7.95 -0.52
C PRO A 122 -6.95 8.32 -1.87
N HIS A 123 -7.60 9.50 -1.99
CA HIS A 123 -8.47 9.83 -3.13
C HIS A 123 -7.82 9.66 -4.52
N HIS A 124 -6.53 9.99 -4.64
CA HIS A 124 -5.74 9.81 -5.86
C HIS A 124 -4.43 9.06 -5.57
N CYS A 125 -4.47 8.03 -4.70
CA CYS A 125 -3.32 7.14 -4.47
C CYS A 125 -3.58 5.76 -5.09
N HIS A 126 -2.53 5.17 -5.66
CA HIS A 126 -2.49 3.79 -6.13
C HIS A 126 -2.93 2.77 -5.07
N ARG A 127 -2.70 3.03 -3.77
CA ARG A 127 -3.19 2.15 -2.68
C ARG A 127 -4.70 1.95 -2.71
N ARG A 128 -5.47 2.99 -3.08
CA ARG A 128 -6.94 2.91 -3.15
C ARG A 128 -7.35 2.02 -4.32
N VAL A 129 -6.77 2.24 -5.49
CA VAL A 129 -7.05 1.43 -6.70
C VAL A 129 -6.75 -0.04 -6.44
N LEU A 130 -5.62 -0.35 -5.82
CA LEU A 130 -5.25 -1.72 -5.47
C LEU A 130 -6.20 -2.33 -4.42
N ALA A 131 -6.53 -1.61 -3.35
CA ALA A 131 -7.45 -2.11 -2.33
C ALA A 131 -8.86 -2.38 -2.90
N GLU A 132 -9.35 -1.50 -3.77
CA GLU A 132 -10.64 -1.69 -4.45
C GLU A 132 -10.60 -2.86 -5.45
N TYR A 133 -9.49 -3.07 -6.15
CA TYR A 133 -9.28 -4.26 -7.00
C TYR A 133 -9.31 -5.54 -6.17
N ILE A 134 -8.58 -5.58 -5.04
CA ILE A 134 -8.56 -6.73 -4.13
C ILE A 134 -9.97 -7.04 -3.62
N ARG A 135 -10.73 -6.03 -3.16
CA ARG A 135 -12.12 -6.24 -2.69
C ARG A 135 -13.06 -6.77 -3.77
N LYS A 136 -12.85 -6.39 -5.04
CA LYS A 136 -13.64 -6.94 -6.16
C LYS A 136 -13.32 -8.41 -6.42
N TYR A 137 -12.07 -8.83 -6.19
CA TYR A 137 -11.65 -10.22 -6.31
C TYR A 137 -12.05 -11.06 -5.08
N ARG A 138 -12.00 -10.46 -3.88
CA ARG A 138 -12.26 -11.07 -2.57
C ARG A 138 -13.37 -10.32 -1.84
N GLU A 139 -14.61 -10.80 -1.99
CA GLU A 139 -15.80 -10.17 -1.40
C GLU A 139 -15.81 -10.18 0.15
N ASP A 140 -14.99 -11.03 0.76
CA ASP A 140 -14.78 -11.13 2.20
C ASP A 140 -13.85 -10.04 2.77
N VAL A 141 -13.22 -9.24 1.91
CA VAL A 141 -12.31 -8.14 2.30
C VAL A 141 -13.08 -6.85 2.61
N TYR A 142 -12.77 -6.28 3.78
CA TYR A 142 -13.25 -4.96 4.20
C TYR A 142 -12.09 -3.95 4.22
N ILE A 143 -12.24 -2.83 3.51
CA ILE A 143 -11.18 -1.84 3.35
C ILE A 143 -11.25 -0.81 4.48
N ILE A 144 -10.14 -0.58 5.18
CA ILE A 144 -10.01 0.43 6.23
C ILE A 144 -8.87 1.40 5.88
N HIS A 145 -9.18 2.68 5.68
CA HIS A 145 -8.17 3.70 5.44
C HIS A 145 -7.69 4.32 6.75
N LEU A 146 -6.41 4.11 7.11
CA LEU A 146 -5.79 4.63 8.33
C LEU A 146 -5.41 6.11 8.12
N MET A 147 -6.14 7.01 8.78
CA MET A 147 -6.04 8.46 8.62
C MET A 147 -5.38 9.12 9.82
#